data_AF-A0A060GZ62-F1
#
_entry.id   AF-A0A060GZ62-F1
#
_cell.length_a   1.000
_cell.length_b   1.000
_cell.length_c   1.000
_cell.angle_alpha   90.00
_cell.angle_beta   90.00
_cell.angle_gamma   90.00
#
_symmetry.space_group_name_H-M   'P 1'
#
loop_
_entity.id
_entity.type
_entity.pdbx_description
1 polymer ?
#
loop_
_entity_poly.entity_id
_entity_poly.type
_entity_poly.pdbx_seq_one_letter_code
_entity_poly.pdbx_strand_id
1 'polypeptide(L)'
;VPVAMYGGCANYASALYLAATKAKQLNKVESELLDLVEATKKSPTFFQFTKDLSVPSDIRSKALKDICDQAKFSDVMKNFL
;
A
#
# COMPACT_ATOMS: atom_id res chain seq x y z
N VAL A 1 -3.99 -20.82 10.80
CA VAL A 1 -4.75 -19.64 11.29
C VAL A 1 -3.75 -18.50 11.41
N PRO A 2 -4.00 -17.30 10.86
CA PRO A 2 -3.09 -16.17 11.01
C PRO A 2 -2.87 -15.85 12.49
N VAL A 3 -1.64 -15.44 12.82
CA VAL A 3 -1.27 -15.07 14.19
C VAL A 3 -2.12 -13.86 14.62
N ALA A 4 -2.70 -13.92 15.82
CA ALA A 4 -3.44 -12.79 16.35
C ALA A 4 -2.47 -11.63 16.64
N MET A 5 -2.63 -10.53 15.91
CA MET A 5 -1.86 -9.30 16.08
C MET A 5 -2.82 -8.17 16.48
N TYR A 6 -2.35 -7.24 17.31
CA TYR A 6 -3.18 -6.19 17.90
C TYR A 6 -2.62 -4.79 17.63
N GLY A 7 -3.51 -3.79 17.55
CA GLY A 7 -3.18 -2.39 17.28
C GLY A 7 -3.48 -1.94 15.85
N GLY A 8 -3.37 -0.63 15.59
CA GLY A 8 -3.77 -0.04 14.30
C GLY A 8 -3.07 -0.67 13.09
N CYS A 9 -1.73 -0.74 13.12
CA CYS A 9 -0.95 -1.35 12.04
C CYS A 9 -1.28 -2.85 11.86
N ALA A 10 -1.47 -3.58 12.96
CA ALA A 10 -1.83 -4.99 12.92
C ALA A 10 -3.23 -5.23 12.32
N ASN A 11 -4.19 -4.35 12.62
CA ASN A 11 -5.52 -4.39 12.04
C ASN A 11 -5.47 -4.18 10.53
N TYR A 12 -4.70 -3.19 10.05
CA TYR A 12 -4.49 -2.97 8.61
C TYR A 12 -3.79 -4.15 7.93
N ALA A 13 -2.73 -4.69 8.54
CA ALA A 13 -2.03 -5.86 8.01
C ALA A 13 -2.95 -7.09 7.91
N SER A 14 -3.76 -7.33 8.94
CA SER A 14 -4.73 -8.43 8.96
C SER A 14 -5.82 -8.24 7.90
N ALA A 15 -6.34 -7.02 7.72
CA ALA A 15 -7.32 -6.71 6.69
C ALA A 15 -6.75 -6.92 5.28
N LEU A 16 -5.52 -6.47 5.02
CA LEU A 16 -4.83 -6.67 3.75
C LEU A 16 -4.61 -8.16 3.46
N TYR A 17 -4.11 -8.92 4.44
CA TYR A 17 -3.91 -10.35 4.32
C TYR A 17 -5.22 -11.08 3.97
N LEU A 18 -6.32 -10.74 4.66
CA LEU A 18 -7.63 -11.34 4.41
C LEU A 18 -8.15 -10.98 3.01
N ALA A 19 -8.03 -9.72 2.58
CA ALA A 19 -8.46 -9.29 1.26
C ALA A 19 -7.65 -10.00 0.14
N ALA A 20 -6.33 -10.04 0.28
CA ALA A 20 -5.43 -10.68 -0.69
C ALA A 20 -5.66 -12.20 -0.77
N THR A 21 -5.89 -12.85 0.37
CA THR A 21 -6.19 -14.29 0.43
C THR A 21 -7.54 -14.59 -0.25
N LYS A 22 -8.59 -13.81 0.03
CA LYS A 22 -9.91 -13.96 -0.61
C LYS A 22 -9.83 -13.75 -2.12
N ALA A 23 -9.01 -12.79 -2.57
CA ALA A 23 -8.77 -12.53 -3.99
C ALA A 23 -7.81 -13.52 -4.66
N LYS A 24 -7.22 -14.48 -3.91
CA LYS A 24 -6.16 -15.40 -4.38
C LYS A 24 -4.94 -14.69 -4.97
N GLN A 25 -4.60 -13.52 -4.44
CA GLN A 25 -3.52 -12.64 -4.92
C GLN A 25 -2.42 -12.41 -3.87
N LEU A 26 -2.32 -13.26 -2.84
CA LEU A 26 -1.43 -13.06 -1.69
C LEU A 26 0.03 -12.78 -2.10
N ASN A 27 0.64 -13.65 -2.91
CA ASN A 27 2.04 -13.48 -3.34
C ASN A 27 2.26 -12.21 -4.16
N LYS A 28 1.24 -11.81 -4.95
CA LYS A 28 1.32 -10.59 -5.78
C LYS A 28 1.30 -9.36 -4.88
N VAL A 29 0.37 -9.30 -3.93
CA VAL A 29 0.25 -8.19 -2.97
C VAL A 29 1.50 -8.08 -2.09
N GLU A 30 2.09 -9.20 -1.68
CA GLU A 30 3.36 -9.19 -0.94
C GLU A 30 4.50 -8.55 -1.74
N SER A 31 4.67 -8.94 -3.01
CA SER A 31 5.67 -8.33 -3.89
C SER A 31 5.42 -6.84 -4.09
N GLU A 32 4.17 -6.43 -4.34
CA GLU A 32 3.79 -5.02 -4.53
C GLU A 32 4.06 -4.18 -3.27
N LEU A 33 3.83 -4.74 -2.07
CA LEU A 33 4.15 -4.10 -0.80
C LEU A 33 5.67 -3.91 -0.63
N LEU A 34 6.47 -4.91 -0.99
CA LEU A 34 7.93 -4.83 -0.95
C LEU A 34 8.46 -3.77 -1.94
N ASP A 35 7.91 -3.74 -3.16
CA ASP A 35 8.26 -2.76 -4.18
C ASP A 35 7.96 -1.32 -3.70
N LEU A 36 6.82 -1.11 -3.05
CA LEU A 36 6.44 0.19 -2.47
C LEU A 36 7.42 0.64 -1.37
N VAL A 37 7.78 -0.28 -0.46
CA VAL A 37 8.75 -0.01 0.61
C VAL A 37 10.12 0.33 0.01
N GLU A 38 10.54 -0.39 -1.03
CA GLU A 38 11.80 -0.14 -1.70
C GLU A 38 11.80 1.21 -2.46
N ALA A 39 10.71 1.53 -3.16
CA ALA A 39 10.53 2.83 -3.83
C ALA A 39 10.61 3.99 -2.84
N THR A 40 10.03 3.83 -1.66
CA THR A 40 10.09 4.81 -0.56
C THR A 40 11.51 5.03 -0.06
N LYS A 41 12.36 4.01 -0.07
CA LYS A 41 13.78 4.14 0.31
C LYS A 41 14.63 4.75 -0.81
N LYS A 42 14.33 4.39 -2.06
CA LYS A 42 15.11 4.80 -3.24
C LYS A 42 14.81 6.24 -3.68
N SER A 43 13.58 6.72 -3.49
CA SER A 43 13.14 8.04 -3.94
C SER A 43 12.91 8.98 -2.75
N PRO A 44 13.83 9.94 -2.49
CA PRO A 44 13.64 10.96 -1.47
C PRO A 44 12.38 11.79 -1.69
N THR A 45 12.03 12.06 -2.95
CA THR A 45 10.83 12.80 -3.33
C THR A 45 9.56 12.03 -2.94
N PHE A 46 9.52 10.73 -3.21
CA PHE A 46 8.36 9.91 -2.85
C PHE A 46 8.23 9.80 -1.32
N PHE A 47 9.35 9.61 -0.62
CA PHE A 47 9.35 9.62 0.85
C PHE A 47 8.83 10.95 1.43
N GLN A 48 9.28 12.08 0.90
CA GLN A 48 8.79 13.40 1.33
C GLN A 48 7.30 13.55 1.05
N PHE A 49 6.84 13.13 -0.14
CA PHE A 49 5.42 13.15 -0.50
C PHE A 49 4.55 12.39 0.50
N THR A 50 4.99 11.22 1.00
CA THR A 50 4.23 10.46 2.01
C THR A 50 4.06 11.18 3.35
N LYS A 51 4.92 12.17 3.65
CA LYS A 51 4.94 12.90 4.93
C LYS A 51 4.47 14.35 4.84
N ASP A 52 4.33 14.87 3.63
CA ASP A 52 3.97 16.27 3.42
C ASP A 52 2.50 16.50 3.78
N LEU A 53 2.24 17.33 4.79
CA LEU A 53 0.89 17.68 5.24
C LEU A 53 0.26 18.83 4.44
N SER A 54 1.05 19.54 3.61
CA SER A 54 0.56 20.65 2.80
C SER A 54 -0.22 20.18 1.57
N VAL A 55 -0.01 18.94 1.13
CA VAL A 55 -0.71 18.36 -0.02
C VAL A 55 -2.15 18.00 0.37
N PRO A 56 -3.17 18.56 -0.31
CA PRO A 56 -4.57 18.18 -0.12
C PRO A 56 -4.81 16.68 -0.30
N SER A 57 -5.78 16.13 0.45
CA SER A 57 -6.04 14.69 0.47
C SER A 57 -6.48 14.15 -0.89
N ASP A 58 -7.28 14.89 -1.65
CA ASP A 58 -7.75 14.54 -2.99
C ASP A 58 -6.58 14.44 -3.99
N ILE A 59 -5.66 15.42 -3.96
CA ILE A 59 -4.45 15.42 -4.78
C ILE A 59 -3.55 14.25 -4.40
N ARG A 60 -3.40 14.00 -3.10
CA ARG A 60 -2.59 12.88 -2.59
C ARG A 60 -3.13 11.53 -3.04
N SER A 61 -4.43 11.30 -2.88
CA SER A 61 -5.08 10.05 -3.31
C SER A 61 -5.01 9.85 -4.82
N LYS A 62 -5.18 10.93 -5.60
CA LYS A 62 -5.03 10.85 -7.06
C LYS A 62 -3.61 10.47 -7.48
N ALA A 63 -2.60 11.18 -6.95
CA ALA A 63 -1.21 10.88 -7.25
C ALA A 63 -0.81 9.46 -6.85
N LEU A 64 -1.29 8.98 -5.69
CA LEU A 64 -1.03 7.61 -5.24
C LEU A 64 -1.67 6.57 -6.17
N LYS A 65 -2.90 6.83 -6.63
CA LYS A 65 -3.58 5.97 -7.61
C LYS A 65 -2.83 5.94 -8.94
N ASP A 66 -2.39 7.10 -9.45
CA ASP A 66 -1.61 7.20 -10.68
C ASP A 66 -0.28 6.41 -10.57
N ILE A 67 0.40 6.48 -9.42
CA ILE A 67 1.62 5.70 -9.14
C ILE A 67 1.31 4.20 -9.15
N CYS A 68 0.24 3.77 -8.50
CA CYS A 68 -0.16 2.37 -8.46
C CYS A 68 -0.56 1.83 -9.84
N ASP A 69 -1.21 2.66 -10.66
CA ASP A 69 -1.58 2.33 -12.04
C ASP A 69 -0.33 2.16 -12.91
N GLN A 70 0.65 3.07 -12.81
CA GLN A 70 1.93 2.96 -13.51
C GLN A 70 2.74 1.73 -13.07
N ALA A 71 2.72 1.41 -11.77
CA ALA A 71 3.37 0.22 -11.22
C ALA A 71 2.59 -1.08 -11.46
N LYS A 72 1.40 -1.00 -12.08
CA LYS A 72 0.51 -2.15 -12.38
C LYS A 72 0.13 -2.96 -11.16
N PHE A 73 -0.05 -2.28 -10.03
CA PHE A 73 -0.47 -2.89 -8.77
C PHE A 73 -1.86 -3.50 -8.90
N SER A 74 -2.14 -4.49 -8.05
CA SER A 74 -3.44 -5.14 -7.96
C SER A 74 -4.50 -4.18 -7.42
N ASP A 75 -5.77 -4.47 -7.73
CA ASP A 75 -6.89 -3.68 -7.20
C ASP A 75 -6.97 -3.78 -5.66
N VAL A 76 -6.54 -4.91 -5.09
CA VAL A 76 -6.43 -5.08 -3.64
C VAL A 76 -5.45 -4.07 -3.06
N MET A 77 -4.27 -3.93 -3.68
CA MET A 77 -3.25 -2.99 -3.22
C MET A 77 -3.66 -1.54 -3.45
N LYS A 78 -4.30 -1.22 -4.58
CA LYS A 78 -4.82 0.13 -4.86
C LYS A 78 -5.91 0.59 -3.91
N ASN A 79 -6.73 -0.33 -3.40
CA ASN A 79 -7.77 0.00 -2.42
C ASN A 79 -7.22 0.08 -0.99
N PHE A 80 -6.07 -0.55 -0.75
CA PHE A 80 -5.39 -0.49 0.55
C PHE A 80 -4.66 0.83 0.77
N LEU A 81 -4.07 1.37 -0.31
CA LEU A 81 -3.32 2.63 -0.35
C LEU A 81 -4.24 3.85 -0.50
#